data_AF-A0A1H7HIL1-F1
#
_entry.id   AF-A0A1H7HIL1-F1
#
_cell.length_a   1.000
_cell.length_b   1.000
_cell.length_c   1.000
_cell.angle_alpha   90.00
_cell.angle_beta   90.00
_cell.angle_gamma   90.00
#
_symmetry.space_group_name_H-M   'P 1'
#
loop_
_entity.id
_entity.type
_entity.pdbx_description
1 polymer ?
#
loop_
_entity_poly.entity_id
_entity_poly.type
_entity_poly.pdbx_seq_one_letter_code
_entity_poly.pdbx_strand_id
1 'polypeptide(L)'
;MTTPLHAVRSPLWWSSLWLCGLACGGGGGGEETKDTLAPVNVRVTGGVAAGETVTGRRTLQATAEDDSGKLSKVEFYVSGTLACTDGTDRDSGEPFSCGWDPGATPQGRHTLSARAYDAAGNASDSEPLTFTVPAPNRAPSLTGVTASPPTVEEGSAATLQVSASDPDGDALIHSWTQSPLVPAGTFAGSGGTWTWTAPLLSRDTAFTLKLTVSDGRGGSVQSTVPVKAVNVPALNRPPFVDEAIIAPTAPVVAGDPVLLSIGASDLDKDALTYAWTTVPPGAGTFTQTEPSSVQWRSPDLTSNTRYTFQVTVSDGTASVTRSVEVQVRIPSYAQDIEPLWTPTCTTCHSDGSPGGLNLQAGKSYASLVNTSGRGTCSALKRVEPGLPDDSLLVLKISGDSCGGRMPQLDPEYFDKNPGELTRIRSWILLGAPNN
;
A
#
# COMPACT_ATOMS: atom_id res chain seq x y z
N MET A 1 -29.93 42.69 48.26
CA MET A 1 -28.90 42.63 47.21
C MET A 1 -29.57 42.11 45.95
N THR A 2 -29.48 42.91 44.89
CA THR A 2 -29.59 42.61 43.45
C THR A 2 -30.74 41.73 42.92
N THR A 3 -31.48 42.40 42.04
CA THR A 3 -32.66 42.09 41.23
C THR A 3 -32.41 41.13 40.03
N PRO A 4 -33.48 40.73 39.29
CA PRO A 4 -33.68 39.39 38.71
C PRO A 4 -33.90 39.41 37.18
N LEU A 5 -34.38 38.30 36.59
CA LEU A 5 -35.63 38.22 35.78
C LEU A 5 -35.70 36.91 34.97
N HIS A 6 -36.84 36.20 35.07
CA HIS A 6 -37.61 35.78 33.89
C HIS A 6 -38.98 35.18 34.27
N ALA A 7 -39.91 35.35 33.31
CA ALA A 7 -41.24 34.73 33.16
C ALA A 7 -42.41 35.49 33.84
N VAL A 8 -43.63 35.61 33.30
CA VAL A 8 -44.30 35.38 31.99
C VAL A 8 -45.74 35.92 32.21
N ARG A 9 -46.45 36.21 31.10
CA ARG A 9 -47.92 36.28 30.88
C ARG A 9 -48.66 37.63 30.96
N SER A 10 -49.47 37.77 29.90
CA SER A 10 -50.52 38.69 29.41
C SER A 10 -51.74 38.84 30.36
N PRO A 11 -52.92 39.41 29.96
CA PRO A 11 -53.32 40.32 28.85
C PRO A 11 -54.22 41.49 29.37
N LEU A 12 -55.14 42.03 28.52
CA LEU A 12 -56.26 42.99 28.76
C LEU A 12 -55.91 44.46 28.42
N TRP A 13 -56.68 45.33 27.74
CA TRP A 13 -58.12 45.46 27.42
C TRP A 13 -58.33 46.57 26.35
N TRP A 14 -59.42 46.49 25.56
CA TRP A 14 -60.42 47.55 25.15
C TRP A 14 -59.91 48.90 24.58
N SER A 15 -60.55 49.64 23.66
CA SER A 15 -61.82 49.58 22.92
C SER A 15 -61.95 50.90 22.11
N SER A 16 -62.77 50.88 21.05
CA SER A 16 -63.71 51.96 20.66
C SER A 16 -63.27 53.23 19.89
N LEU A 17 -64.04 53.41 18.81
CA LEU A 17 -64.77 54.61 18.36
C LEU A 17 -64.17 55.55 17.29
N TRP A 18 -65.00 55.69 16.24
CA TRP A 18 -65.10 56.71 15.21
C TRP A 18 -64.82 58.16 15.67
N LEU A 19 -64.24 58.99 14.79
CA LEU A 19 -64.84 60.28 14.43
C LEU A 19 -64.24 60.86 13.13
N CYS A 20 -65.12 61.52 12.37
CA CYS A 20 -64.92 62.20 11.09
C CYS A 20 -63.84 63.30 11.06
N GLY A 21 -63.33 63.56 9.86
CA GLY A 21 -62.67 64.81 9.48
C GLY A 21 -62.68 65.02 7.96
N LEU A 22 -63.67 65.77 7.46
CA LEU A 22 -63.74 66.33 6.11
C LEU A 22 -62.55 67.28 5.85
N ALA A 23 -61.96 67.24 4.65
CA ALA A 23 -62.15 68.26 3.61
C ALA A 23 -61.00 68.32 2.57
N CYS A 24 -61.39 68.12 1.30
CA CYS A 24 -60.97 68.81 0.08
C CYS A 24 -59.49 68.85 -0.36
N GLY A 25 -59.25 68.23 -1.52
CA GLY A 25 -58.15 68.56 -2.43
C GLY A 25 -58.23 67.68 -3.68
N GLY A 26 -58.91 68.16 -4.73
CA GLY A 26 -59.23 67.39 -5.93
C GLY A 26 -58.02 67.08 -6.83
N GLY A 27 -58.20 66.06 -7.67
CA GLY A 27 -57.29 65.75 -8.77
C GLY A 27 -57.62 64.42 -9.44
N GLY A 28 -58.49 64.44 -10.45
CA GLY A 28 -58.53 63.45 -11.54
C GLY A 28 -58.89 62.00 -11.17
N GLY A 29 -60.17 61.72 -10.93
CA GLY A 29 -60.70 60.38 -11.13
C GLY A 29 -60.76 60.08 -12.64
N GLY A 30 -59.68 59.52 -13.19
CA GLY A 30 -59.79 58.68 -14.36
C GLY A 30 -60.43 57.37 -13.90
N GLU A 31 -61.61 57.03 -14.40
CA GLU A 31 -62.09 55.66 -14.33
C GLU A 31 -61.04 54.79 -15.03
N GLU A 32 -60.24 54.07 -14.24
CA GLU A 32 -59.42 52.98 -14.73
C GLU A 32 -60.42 51.95 -15.27
N THR A 33 -60.56 51.91 -16.60
CA THR A 33 -61.45 50.97 -17.27
C THR A 33 -61.03 49.57 -16.85
N LYS A 34 -61.92 48.85 -16.18
CA LYS A 34 -61.66 47.46 -15.77
C LYS A 34 -61.20 46.67 -16.98
N ASP A 35 -60.00 46.11 -16.89
CA ASP A 35 -59.44 45.25 -17.93
C ASP A 35 -60.33 44.02 -18.16
N THR A 36 -60.58 43.72 -19.43
CA THR A 36 -61.48 42.64 -19.89
C THR A 36 -60.82 41.73 -20.93
N LEU A 37 -59.59 42.04 -21.35
CA LEU A 37 -58.87 41.24 -22.33
C LEU A 37 -58.08 40.16 -21.60
N ALA A 38 -58.01 38.96 -22.18
CA ALA A 38 -57.27 37.86 -21.62
C ALA A 38 -55.84 37.83 -22.17
N PRO A 39 -54.89 37.26 -21.41
CA PRO A 39 -53.53 37.06 -21.90
C PRO A 39 -53.48 36.34 -23.25
N VAL A 40 -52.56 36.75 -24.11
CA VAL A 40 -52.30 36.19 -25.45
C VAL A 40 -50.91 35.54 -25.51
N ASN A 41 -50.63 34.84 -26.61
CA ASN A 41 -49.34 34.20 -26.89
C ASN A 41 -48.85 33.26 -25.77
N VAL A 42 -49.79 32.64 -25.03
CA VAL A 42 -49.51 31.67 -23.96
C VAL A 42 -48.87 30.43 -24.58
N ARG A 43 -47.63 30.15 -24.19
CA ARG A 43 -46.83 29.07 -24.76
C ARG A 43 -45.97 28.40 -23.69
N VAL A 44 -45.94 27.07 -23.71
CA VAL A 44 -44.95 26.29 -22.96
C VAL A 44 -43.60 26.43 -23.67
N THR A 45 -42.58 26.91 -22.96
CA THR A 45 -41.26 27.26 -23.52
C THR A 45 -40.15 26.35 -23.04
N GLY A 46 -40.36 25.54 -22.00
CA GLY A 46 -39.31 24.68 -21.45
C GLY A 46 -39.81 23.65 -20.44
N GLY A 47 -38.93 22.72 -20.11
CA GLY A 47 -39.15 21.64 -19.14
C GLY A 47 -39.61 20.31 -19.75
N VAL A 48 -40.37 20.36 -20.85
CA VAL A 48 -40.81 19.19 -21.64
C VAL A 48 -40.84 19.58 -23.12
N ALA A 49 -40.40 18.69 -24.01
CA ALA A 49 -40.51 18.86 -25.46
C ALA A 49 -41.61 17.97 -26.08
N ALA A 50 -42.09 18.35 -27.27
CA ALA A 50 -43.12 17.61 -27.98
C ALA A 50 -42.62 16.19 -28.34
N GLY A 51 -43.33 15.17 -27.86
CA GLY A 51 -43.00 13.76 -28.08
C GLY A 51 -41.90 13.23 -27.15
N GLU A 52 -41.38 14.03 -26.21
CA GLU A 52 -40.35 13.58 -25.25
C GLU A 52 -40.90 12.49 -24.32
N THR A 53 -40.02 11.55 -23.95
CA THR A 53 -40.24 10.64 -22.83
C THR A 53 -39.68 11.27 -21.56
N VAL A 54 -40.55 11.61 -20.60
CA VAL A 54 -40.18 12.38 -19.41
C VAL A 54 -39.92 11.46 -18.22
N THR A 55 -38.73 11.58 -17.62
CA THR A 55 -38.36 10.96 -16.35
C THR A 55 -37.72 11.96 -15.41
N GLY A 56 -37.84 11.73 -14.10
CA GLY A 56 -37.27 12.61 -13.06
C GLY A 56 -37.93 13.98 -12.98
N ARG A 57 -37.62 14.73 -11.92
CA ARG A 57 -38.17 16.07 -11.68
C ARG A 57 -37.80 17.04 -12.82
N ARG A 58 -38.76 17.85 -13.26
CA ARG A 58 -38.61 18.86 -14.33
C ARG A 58 -38.96 20.25 -13.83
N THR A 59 -38.40 21.26 -14.47
CA THR A 59 -38.78 22.66 -14.30
C THR A 59 -39.56 23.09 -15.53
N LEU A 60 -40.88 23.19 -15.40
CA LEU A 60 -41.77 23.63 -16.47
C LEU A 60 -41.64 25.13 -16.65
N GLN A 61 -41.66 25.60 -17.89
CA GLN A 61 -41.59 27.01 -18.22
C GLN A 61 -42.65 27.41 -19.25
N ALA A 62 -43.21 28.60 -19.09
CA ALA A 62 -44.15 29.18 -20.04
C ALA A 62 -43.99 30.69 -20.10
N THR A 63 -44.44 31.31 -21.19
CA THR A 63 -44.52 32.77 -21.35
C THR A 63 -45.89 33.13 -21.86
N ALA A 64 -46.37 34.31 -21.51
CA ALA A 64 -47.61 34.90 -21.99
C ALA A 64 -47.46 36.42 -22.06
N GLU A 65 -48.31 37.06 -22.83
CA GLU A 65 -48.33 38.51 -23.02
C GLU A 65 -49.71 39.04 -22.71
N ASP A 66 -49.81 40.26 -22.20
CA ASP A 66 -51.08 40.92 -21.89
C ASP A 66 -50.98 42.41 -22.21
N ASP A 67 -52.09 43.07 -22.56
CA ASP A 67 -52.12 44.48 -22.92
C ASP A 67 -52.04 45.42 -21.71
N SER A 68 -52.38 44.93 -20.50
CA SER A 68 -52.12 45.64 -19.25
C SER A 68 -50.61 45.71 -18.91
N GLY A 69 -49.80 44.87 -19.55
CA GLY A 69 -48.37 44.77 -19.31
C GLY A 69 -47.99 43.88 -18.11
N LYS A 70 -48.95 43.28 -17.41
CA LYS A 70 -48.72 42.46 -16.21
C LYS A 70 -49.51 41.14 -16.25
N LEU A 71 -48.91 40.09 -15.70
CA LEU A 71 -49.57 38.81 -15.44
C LEU A 71 -49.47 38.46 -13.96
N SER A 72 -50.52 37.86 -13.40
CA SER A 72 -50.59 37.52 -11.96
C SER A 72 -50.09 36.11 -11.65
N LYS A 73 -50.38 35.14 -12.52
CA LYS A 73 -49.95 33.76 -12.33
C LYS A 73 -50.02 32.94 -13.62
N VAL A 74 -49.29 31.83 -13.63
CA VAL A 74 -49.44 30.75 -14.61
C VAL A 74 -49.61 29.40 -13.90
N GLU A 75 -50.63 28.66 -14.34
CA GLU A 75 -50.94 27.30 -13.88
C GLU A 75 -50.57 26.29 -14.97
N PHE A 76 -49.80 25.25 -14.64
CA PHE A 76 -49.42 24.19 -15.56
C PHE A 76 -50.28 22.96 -15.29
N TYR A 77 -50.85 22.36 -16.34
CA TYR A 77 -51.73 21.20 -16.25
C TYR A 77 -51.14 20.02 -17.02
N VAL A 78 -51.11 18.85 -16.38
CA VAL A 78 -50.78 17.58 -17.02
C VAL A 78 -52.06 16.77 -17.19
N SER A 79 -52.47 16.56 -18.44
CA SER A 79 -53.71 15.84 -18.81
C SER A 79 -54.94 16.36 -18.06
N GLY A 80 -55.03 17.69 -17.90
CA GLY A 80 -56.11 18.37 -17.18
C GLY A 80 -55.98 18.40 -15.64
N THR A 81 -54.99 17.73 -15.06
CA THR A 81 -54.69 17.81 -13.61
C THR A 81 -53.67 18.91 -13.36
N LEU A 82 -53.95 19.81 -12.41
CA LEU A 82 -53.01 20.87 -12.02
C LEU A 82 -51.71 20.24 -11.53
N ALA A 83 -50.61 20.51 -12.23
CA ALA A 83 -49.29 19.96 -11.94
C ALA A 83 -48.49 20.86 -11.00
N CYS A 84 -48.43 22.16 -11.32
CA CYS A 84 -47.84 23.19 -10.46
C CYS A 84 -48.31 24.58 -10.88
N THR A 85 -48.10 25.56 -10.00
CA THR A 85 -48.46 26.96 -10.21
C THR A 85 -47.25 27.83 -9.93
N ASP A 86 -47.03 28.83 -10.77
CA ASP A 86 -46.18 29.97 -10.47
C ASP A 86 -47.10 31.18 -10.22
N GLY A 87 -47.26 31.54 -8.95
CA GLY A 87 -48.16 32.60 -8.48
C GLY A 87 -47.50 33.95 -8.29
N THR A 88 -46.37 34.19 -8.96
CA THR A 88 -45.61 35.43 -8.85
C THR A 88 -46.04 36.40 -9.95
N ASP A 89 -46.41 37.62 -9.58
CA ASP A 89 -46.68 38.67 -10.56
C ASP A 89 -45.44 38.95 -11.42
N ARG A 90 -45.60 39.00 -12.74
CA ARG A 90 -44.52 39.28 -13.70
C ARG A 90 -44.92 40.26 -14.80
N ASP A 91 -43.90 40.84 -15.42
CA ASP A 91 -44.08 41.68 -16.61
C ASP A 91 -44.49 40.82 -17.82
N SER A 92 -45.28 41.42 -18.71
CA SER A 92 -45.70 40.82 -19.98
C SER A 92 -44.48 40.31 -20.77
N GLY A 93 -44.52 39.03 -21.16
CA GLY A 93 -43.44 38.34 -21.87
C GLY A 93 -42.39 37.66 -21.00
N GLU A 94 -42.37 37.90 -19.68
CA GLU A 94 -41.42 37.21 -18.78
C GLU A 94 -41.77 35.73 -18.56
N PRO A 95 -40.76 34.85 -18.37
CA PRO A 95 -41.00 33.43 -18.18
C PRO A 95 -41.51 33.11 -16.77
N PHE A 96 -42.56 32.29 -16.73
CA PHE A 96 -43.05 31.61 -15.55
C PHE A 96 -42.42 30.24 -15.41
N SER A 97 -42.14 29.82 -14.18
CA SER A 97 -41.49 28.55 -13.93
C SER A 97 -41.97 27.87 -12.65
N CYS A 98 -42.21 26.56 -12.72
CA CYS A 98 -42.47 25.75 -11.52
C CYS A 98 -41.85 24.35 -11.62
N GLY A 99 -41.55 23.77 -10.46
CA GLY A 99 -41.04 22.40 -10.37
C GLY A 99 -42.19 21.39 -10.44
N TRP A 100 -42.06 20.40 -11.29
CA TRP A 100 -43.00 19.29 -11.46
C TRP A 100 -42.29 17.94 -11.32
N ASP A 101 -42.89 17.03 -10.56
CA ASP A 101 -42.40 15.66 -10.40
C ASP A 101 -43.35 14.69 -11.13
N PRO A 102 -42.90 14.04 -12.22
CA PRO A 102 -43.73 13.08 -12.95
C PRO A 102 -43.97 11.78 -12.18
N GLY A 103 -43.33 11.53 -11.04
CA GLY A 103 -43.37 10.23 -10.33
C GLY A 103 -44.77 9.74 -9.92
N ALA A 104 -45.76 10.64 -9.80
CA ALA A 104 -47.16 10.29 -9.55
C ALA A 104 -48.03 10.25 -10.83
N THR A 105 -47.47 10.60 -11.98
CA THR A 105 -48.17 10.55 -13.27
C THR A 105 -48.17 9.11 -13.77
N PRO A 106 -49.34 8.54 -14.13
CA PRO A 106 -49.40 7.19 -14.69
C PRO A 106 -48.49 7.03 -15.92
N GLN A 107 -48.06 5.81 -16.23
CA GLN A 107 -47.35 5.55 -17.48
C GLN A 107 -48.28 5.78 -18.68
N GLY A 108 -47.73 6.27 -19.79
CA GLY A 108 -48.47 6.47 -21.04
C GLY A 108 -48.37 7.88 -21.60
N ARG A 109 -49.26 8.20 -22.55
CA ARG A 109 -49.28 9.48 -23.26
C ARG A 109 -50.04 10.54 -22.47
N HIS A 110 -49.44 11.71 -22.32
CA HIS A 110 -49.99 12.85 -21.60
C HIS A 110 -49.91 14.13 -22.43
N THR A 111 -50.65 15.14 -22.01
CA THR A 111 -50.57 16.51 -22.52
C THR A 111 -50.12 17.47 -21.42
N LEU A 112 -49.33 18.48 -21.76
CA LEU A 112 -48.96 19.61 -20.93
C LEU A 112 -49.57 20.88 -21.53
N SER A 113 -50.31 21.65 -20.75
CA SER A 113 -50.78 22.98 -21.12
C SER A 113 -50.48 23.98 -20.00
N ALA A 114 -50.37 25.26 -20.36
CA ALA A 114 -50.23 26.36 -19.42
C ALA A 114 -51.45 27.27 -19.52
N ARG A 115 -51.95 27.75 -18.38
CA ARG A 115 -53.02 28.74 -18.28
C ARG A 115 -52.49 30.00 -17.62
N ALA A 116 -52.49 31.11 -18.35
CA ALA A 116 -52.03 32.39 -17.85
C ALA A 116 -53.20 33.25 -17.38
N TYR A 117 -52.98 34.03 -16.31
CA TYR A 117 -53.96 34.94 -15.74
C TYR A 117 -53.37 36.35 -15.65
N ASP A 118 -54.15 37.36 -16.02
CA ASP A 118 -53.82 38.76 -15.77
C ASP A 118 -54.20 39.19 -14.33
N ALA A 119 -54.03 40.47 -14.00
CA ALA A 119 -54.39 41.02 -12.69
C ALA A 119 -55.91 41.24 -12.49
N ALA A 120 -56.69 41.33 -13.57
CA ALA A 120 -58.14 41.46 -13.56
C ALA A 120 -58.88 40.10 -13.44
N GLY A 121 -58.14 39.00 -13.59
CA GLY A 121 -58.61 37.62 -13.51
C GLY A 121 -59.04 37.02 -14.85
N ASN A 122 -58.80 37.66 -15.99
CA ASN A 122 -59.03 37.02 -17.29
C ASN A 122 -57.91 36.01 -17.57
N ALA A 123 -58.19 34.99 -18.41
CA ALA A 123 -57.29 33.87 -18.59
C ALA A 123 -57.35 33.26 -19.99
N SER A 124 -56.20 32.76 -20.46
CA SER A 124 -56.08 31.98 -21.69
C SER A 124 -55.18 30.75 -21.49
N ASP A 125 -55.47 29.70 -22.25
CA ASP A 125 -54.69 28.47 -22.29
C ASP A 125 -53.69 28.48 -23.46
N SER A 126 -52.59 27.74 -23.32
CA SER A 126 -51.68 27.39 -24.41
C SER A 126 -52.21 26.22 -25.24
N GLU A 127 -51.66 26.05 -26.44
CA GLU A 127 -51.77 24.78 -27.16
C GLU A 127 -51.20 23.61 -26.33
N PRO A 128 -51.81 22.41 -26.38
CA PRO A 128 -51.35 21.26 -25.61
C PRO A 128 -50.10 20.63 -26.23
N LEU A 129 -49.07 20.46 -25.41
CA LEU A 129 -47.83 19.76 -25.76
C LEU A 129 -47.94 18.29 -25.36
N THR A 130 -47.78 17.36 -26.30
CA THR A 130 -47.88 15.92 -25.98
C THR A 130 -46.53 15.34 -25.57
N PHE A 131 -46.49 14.51 -24.54
CA PHE A 131 -45.30 13.80 -24.08
C PHE A 131 -45.68 12.39 -23.56
N THR A 132 -44.69 11.57 -23.22
CA THR A 132 -44.91 10.22 -22.69
C THR A 132 -44.22 10.05 -21.34
N VAL A 133 -44.89 9.41 -20.38
CA VAL A 133 -44.26 8.93 -19.14
C VAL A 133 -43.96 7.44 -19.32
N PRO A 134 -42.70 6.99 -19.18
CA PRO A 134 -42.35 5.58 -19.39
C PRO A 134 -42.85 4.71 -18.24
N ALA A 135 -42.87 3.40 -18.47
CA ALA A 135 -43.13 2.43 -17.41
C ALA A 135 -42.02 2.50 -16.33
N PRO A 136 -42.34 2.25 -15.05
CA PRO A 136 -41.33 2.10 -14.00
C PRO A 136 -40.38 0.95 -14.32
N ASN A 137 -39.07 1.20 -14.18
CA ASN A 137 -38.03 0.18 -14.36
C ASN A 137 -38.14 -0.90 -13.28
N ARG A 138 -38.10 -2.17 -13.67
CA ARG A 138 -38.13 -3.33 -12.78
C ARG A 138 -36.74 -3.93 -12.69
N ALA A 139 -36.30 -4.20 -11.47
CA ALA A 139 -34.99 -4.79 -11.25
C ALA A 139 -34.88 -6.19 -11.90
N PRO A 140 -33.67 -6.59 -12.31
CA PRO A 140 -33.43 -7.90 -12.90
C PRO A 140 -33.68 -9.03 -11.90
N SER A 141 -34.03 -10.21 -12.43
CA SER A 141 -34.21 -11.44 -11.67
C SER A 141 -33.02 -12.39 -11.89
N LEU A 142 -32.59 -13.04 -10.81
CA LEU A 142 -31.50 -14.02 -10.83
C LEU A 142 -32.04 -15.36 -10.33
N THR A 143 -32.12 -16.33 -11.23
CA THR A 143 -32.70 -17.67 -10.95
C THR A 143 -31.66 -18.66 -10.42
N GLY A 144 -30.39 -18.48 -10.75
CA GLY A 144 -29.34 -19.35 -10.25
C GLY A 144 -27.94 -18.89 -10.62
N VAL A 145 -27.00 -19.20 -9.73
CA VAL A 145 -25.57 -19.16 -9.98
C VAL A 145 -25.00 -20.49 -9.49
N THR A 146 -24.27 -21.18 -10.36
CA THR A 146 -23.69 -22.50 -10.03
C THR A 146 -22.22 -22.54 -10.44
N ALA A 147 -21.43 -23.36 -9.76
CA ALA A 147 -20.03 -23.58 -10.06
C ALA A 147 -19.80 -25.08 -10.33
N SER A 148 -19.10 -25.39 -11.42
CA SER A 148 -18.76 -26.75 -11.80
C SER A 148 -17.31 -26.85 -12.32
N PRO A 149 -16.45 -27.68 -11.72
CA PRO A 149 -16.69 -28.40 -10.47
C PRO A 149 -16.74 -27.43 -9.26
N PRO A 150 -17.44 -27.78 -8.16
CA PRO A 150 -17.50 -26.96 -6.95
C PRO A 150 -16.20 -27.02 -6.12
N THR A 151 -15.32 -27.97 -6.46
CA THR A 151 -13.97 -28.10 -5.91
C THR A 151 -12.97 -28.13 -7.05
N VAL A 152 -11.97 -27.27 -7.01
CA VAL A 152 -10.89 -27.18 -8.00
C VAL A 152 -9.54 -27.24 -7.29
N GLU A 153 -8.51 -27.66 -8.02
CA GLU A 153 -7.13 -27.49 -7.60
C GLU A 153 -6.71 -26.02 -7.79
N GLU A 154 -5.71 -25.55 -7.04
CA GLU A 154 -5.11 -24.24 -7.30
C GLU A 154 -4.62 -24.11 -8.75
N GLY A 155 -4.75 -22.91 -9.34
CA GLY A 155 -4.45 -22.68 -10.75
C GLY A 155 -5.46 -23.28 -11.75
N SER A 156 -6.35 -24.17 -11.31
CA SER A 156 -7.45 -24.71 -12.14
C SER A 156 -8.69 -23.83 -12.09
N ALA A 157 -9.57 -23.98 -13.08
CA ALA A 157 -10.76 -23.15 -13.24
C ALA A 157 -12.06 -23.91 -12.93
N ALA A 158 -12.98 -23.22 -12.24
CA ALA A 158 -14.38 -23.61 -12.12
C ALA A 158 -15.21 -22.84 -13.16
N THR A 159 -16.11 -23.54 -13.87
CA THR A 159 -17.09 -22.90 -14.75
C THR A 159 -18.26 -22.40 -13.91
N LEU A 160 -18.59 -21.11 -14.06
CA LEU A 160 -19.71 -20.47 -13.39
C LEU A 160 -20.85 -20.26 -14.41
N GLN A 161 -22.01 -20.84 -14.13
CA GLN A 161 -23.22 -20.65 -14.94
C GLN A 161 -24.17 -19.70 -14.23
N VAL A 162 -24.61 -18.67 -14.96
CA VAL A 162 -25.45 -17.58 -14.47
C VAL A 162 -26.74 -17.56 -15.29
N SER A 163 -27.87 -17.64 -14.58
CA SER A 163 -29.21 -17.56 -15.18
C SER A 163 -29.93 -16.33 -14.65
N ALA A 164 -29.82 -15.22 -15.38
CA ALA A 164 -30.46 -13.95 -15.06
C ALA A 164 -31.35 -13.46 -16.22
N SER A 165 -32.39 -12.70 -15.90
CA SER A 165 -33.28 -12.08 -16.90
C SER A 165 -33.84 -10.76 -16.41
N ASP A 166 -34.09 -9.84 -17.33
CA ASP A 166 -34.70 -8.55 -17.03
C ASP A 166 -36.15 -8.50 -17.53
N PRO A 167 -37.14 -8.16 -16.67
CA PRO A 167 -38.54 -8.08 -17.08
C PRO A 167 -38.85 -7.03 -18.16
N ASP A 168 -38.03 -5.98 -18.27
CA ASP A 168 -38.17 -4.88 -19.23
C ASP A 168 -37.31 -5.08 -20.49
N GLY A 169 -36.54 -6.17 -20.54
CA GLY A 169 -35.68 -6.53 -21.67
C GLY A 169 -34.37 -5.73 -21.69
N ASP A 170 -33.99 -5.13 -20.56
CA ASP A 170 -32.78 -4.33 -20.46
C ASP A 170 -31.50 -5.18 -20.47
N ALA A 171 -30.41 -4.58 -20.97
CA ALA A 171 -29.13 -5.25 -21.06
C ALA A 171 -28.50 -5.43 -19.67
N LEU A 172 -28.10 -6.66 -19.36
CA LEU A 172 -27.58 -7.03 -18.04
C LEU A 172 -26.06 -6.87 -17.93
N ILE A 173 -25.62 -6.09 -16.95
CA ILE A 173 -24.23 -5.87 -16.58
C ILE A 173 -23.88 -6.79 -15.41
N HIS A 174 -22.84 -7.61 -15.56
CA HIS A 174 -22.41 -8.58 -14.56
C HIS A 174 -21.10 -8.13 -13.93
N SER A 175 -20.98 -8.25 -12.61
CA SER A 175 -19.75 -7.97 -11.88
C SER A 175 -19.52 -9.01 -10.79
N TRP A 176 -18.27 -9.42 -10.65
CA TRP A 176 -17.86 -10.48 -9.73
C TRP A 176 -16.93 -9.96 -8.65
N THR A 177 -17.11 -10.46 -7.44
CA THR A 177 -16.20 -10.28 -6.29
C THR A 177 -16.00 -11.61 -5.58
N GLN A 178 -14.99 -11.71 -4.71
CA GLN A 178 -14.73 -12.93 -3.93
C GLN A 178 -14.43 -12.61 -2.47
N SER A 179 -14.67 -13.59 -1.60
CA SER A 179 -14.21 -13.62 -0.21
C SER A 179 -13.56 -14.98 0.08
N PRO A 180 -12.33 -15.06 0.61
CA PRO A 180 -11.45 -13.94 0.96
C PRO A 180 -10.98 -13.13 -0.26
N LEU A 181 -10.60 -11.86 -0.03
CA LEU A 181 -10.09 -10.95 -1.08
C LEU A 181 -8.68 -11.33 -1.55
N VAL A 182 -7.86 -11.88 -0.65
CA VAL A 182 -6.49 -12.31 -0.93
C VAL A 182 -6.31 -13.73 -0.37
N PRO A 183 -5.71 -14.66 -1.13
CA PRO A 183 -5.24 -14.49 -2.51
C PRO A 183 -6.40 -14.37 -3.52
N ALA A 184 -6.20 -13.58 -4.58
CA ALA A 184 -7.25 -13.22 -5.54
C ALA A 184 -7.25 -14.16 -6.76
N GLY A 185 -8.38 -14.82 -7.02
CA GLY A 185 -8.61 -15.56 -8.26
C GLY A 185 -8.95 -14.63 -9.42
N THR A 186 -9.07 -15.19 -10.62
CA THR A 186 -9.37 -14.42 -11.83
C THR A 186 -10.70 -14.83 -12.44
N PHE A 187 -11.53 -13.85 -12.79
CA PHE A 187 -12.80 -14.07 -13.49
C PHE A 187 -12.64 -13.74 -14.97
N ALA A 188 -13.13 -14.62 -15.84
CA ALA A 188 -13.20 -14.39 -17.28
C ALA A 188 -14.53 -14.90 -17.84
N GLY A 189 -15.03 -14.30 -18.91
CA GLY A 189 -16.29 -14.68 -19.54
C GLY A 189 -17.22 -13.50 -19.76
N SER A 190 -18.44 -13.80 -20.22
CA SER A 190 -19.48 -12.81 -20.47
C SER A 190 -20.85 -13.48 -20.54
N GLY A 191 -21.91 -12.70 -20.33
CA GLY A 191 -23.29 -13.21 -20.34
C GLY A 191 -23.51 -14.27 -19.28
N GLY A 192 -24.06 -15.42 -19.69
CA GLY A 192 -24.44 -16.52 -18.80
C GLY A 192 -23.32 -17.49 -18.41
N THR A 193 -22.13 -17.41 -19.02
CA THR A 193 -21.04 -18.36 -18.77
C THR A 193 -19.75 -17.64 -18.45
N TRP A 194 -19.20 -17.95 -17.29
CA TRP A 194 -17.97 -17.40 -16.74
C TRP A 194 -17.04 -18.52 -16.29
N THR A 195 -15.78 -18.20 -16.08
CA THR A 195 -14.78 -19.06 -15.45
C THR A 195 -14.13 -18.31 -14.31
N TRP A 196 -13.96 -18.96 -13.17
CA TRP A 196 -13.13 -18.49 -12.07
C TRP A 196 -11.93 -19.41 -11.91
N THR A 197 -10.74 -18.87 -12.11
CA THR A 197 -9.48 -19.60 -11.92
C THR A 197 -8.97 -19.38 -10.50
N ALA A 198 -8.78 -20.48 -9.76
CA ALA A 198 -8.31 -20.46 -8.39
C ALA A 198 -6.88 -19.86 -8.32
N PRO A 199 -6.60 -18.98 -7.35
CA PRO A 199 -5.25 -18.48 -7.14
C PRO A 199 -4.33 -19.58 -6.59
N LEU A 200 -3.02 -19.29 -6.55
CA LEU A 200 -2.06 -20.09 -5.80
C LEU A 200 -2.32 -19.96 -4.30
N LEU A 201 -2.24 -21.09 -3.59
CA LEU A 201 -2.58 -21.19 -2.18
C LEU A 201 -1.37 -21.61 -1.34
N SER A 202 -1.54 -21.55 -0.01
CA SER A 202 -0.63 -22.17 0.98
C SER A 202 -1.35 -23.22 1.83
N ARG A 203 -2.65 -23.40 1.58
CA ARG A 203 -3.57 -24.36 2.22
C ARG A 203 -4.91 -24.35 1.47
N ASP A 204 -5.66 -25.44 1.60
CA ASP A 204 -7.06 -25.49 1.15
C ASP A 204 -7.85 -24.26 1.63
N THR A 205 -8.51 -23.60 0.69
CA THR A 205 -9.25 -22.37 0.96
C THR A 205 -10.63 -22.43 0.32
N ALA A 206 -11.66 -22.17 1.11
CA ALA A 206 -13.02 -22.00 0.61
C ALA A 206 -13.23 -20.54 0.20
N PHE A 207 -13.69 -20.33 -1.02
CA PHE A 207 -14.05 -19.03 -1.57
C PHE A 207 -15.56 -18.91 -1.72
N THR A 208 -16.08 -17.73 -1.37
CA THR A 208 -17.45 -17.31 -1.69
C THR A 208 -17.37 -16.30 -2.83
N LEU A 209 -17.80 -16.71 -4.03
CA LEU A 209 -17.83 -15.85 -5.20
C LEU A 209 -19.19 -15.14 -5.25
N LYS A 210 -19.20 -13.81 -5.27
CA LYS A 210 -20.40 -12.98 -5.27
C LYS A 210 -20.58 -12.34 -6.63
N LEU A 211 -21.72 -12.63 -7.26
CA LEU A 211 -22.19 -12.00 -8.49
C LEU A 211 -23.14 -10.85 -8.16
N THR A 212 -22.97 -9.72 -8.84
CA THR A 212 -23.95 -8.63 -8.92
C THR A 212 -24.36 -8.44 -10.37
N VAL A 213 -25.66 -8.48 -10.63
CA VAL A 213 -26.27 -8.22 -11.94
C VAL A 213 -27.06 -6.92 -11.87
N SER A 214 -26.83 -5.99 -12.79
CA SER A 214 -27.54 -4.71 -12.88
C SER A 214 -28.09 -4.48 -14.27
N ASP A 215 -29.21 -3.77 -14.37
CA ASP A 215 -29.86 -3.35 -15.62
C ASP A 215 -29.32 -2.01 -16.17
N GLY A 216 -28.40 -1.35 -15.46
CA GLY A 216 -27.90 -0.01 -15.82
C GLY A 216 -28.92 1.12 -15.68
N ARG A 217 -30.13 0.83 -15.17
CA ARG A 217 -31.25 1.75 -14.95
C ARG A 217 -31.64 1.90 -13.48
N GLY A 218 -30.79 1.38 -12.59
CA GLY A 218 -30.91 1.51 -11.14
C GLY A 218 -31.42 0.23 -10.45
N GLY A 219 -31.80 -0.80 -11.19
CA GLY A 219 -32.09 -2.12 -10.64
C GLY A 219 -30.83 -2.98 -10.54
N SER A 220 -30.76 -3.77 -9.46
CA SER A 220 -29.70 -4.78 -9.30
C SER A 220 -30.13 -5.94 -8.41
N VAL A 221 -29.51 -7.09 -8.62
CA VAL A 221 -29.69 -8.32 -7.82
C VAL A 221 -28.33 -8.97 -7.57
N GLN A 222 -28.19 -9.67 -6.45
CA GLN A 222 -26.94 -10.31 -6.03
C GLN A 222 -27.17 -11.77 -5.67
N SER A 223 -26.16 -12.62 -5.89
CA SER A 223 -26.11 -13.98 -5.36
C SER A 223 -24.67 -14.43 -5.14
N THR A 224 -24.50 -15.52 -4.41
CA THR A 224 -23.21 -16.09 -4.06
C THR A 224 -23.13 -17.56 -4.41
N VAL A 225 -21.97 -18.02 -4.85
CA VAL A 225 -21.66 -19.44 -5.06
C VAL A 225 -20.37 -19.81 -4.34
N PRO A 226 -20.36 -20.89 -3.52
CA PRO A 226 -19.15 -21.36 -2.89
C PRO A 226 -18.30 -22.20 -3.87
N VAL A 227 -16.99 -22.04 -3.82
CA VAL A 227 -16.00 -22.88 -4.51
C VAL A 227 -14.89 -23.24 -3.53
N LYS A 228 -14.55 -24.52 -3.40
CA LYS A 228 -13.39 -24.95 -2.62
C LYS A 228 -12.18 -25.06 -3.54
N ALA A 229 -11.13 -24.30 -3.26
CA ALA A 229 -9.84 -24.47 -3.92
C ALA A 229 -8.92 -25.30 -3.02
N VAL A 230 -8.46 -26.43 -3.55
CA VAL A 230 -7.57 -27.37 -2.88
C VAL A 230 -6.13 -26.99 -3.21
N ASN A 231 -5.30 -26.87 -2.18
CA ASN A 231 -3.87 -26.68 -2.37
C ASN A 231 -3.30 -28.00 -2.88
N VAL A 232 -2.59 -27.98 -4.00
CA VAL A 232 -1.96 -29.18 -4.57
C VAL A 232 -0.47 -29.07 -4.28
N PRO A 233 0.07 -29.88 -3.34
CA PRO A 233 1.48 -29.82 -2.95
C PRO A 233 2.49 -30.27 -4.04
N ALA A 234 2.12 -30.22 -5.33
CA ALA A 234 2.95 -30.70 -6.44
C ALA A 234 3.59 -29.59 -7.29
N LEU A 235 3.61 -28.34 -6.81
CA LEU A 235 4.47 -27.29 -7.37
C LEU A 235 5.20 -26.56 -6.24
N ASN A 236 6.23 -27.20 -5.69
CA ASN A 236 7.18 -26.59 -4.75
C ASN A 236 7.60 -25.21 -5.28
N ARG A 237 7.36 -24.14 -4.53
CA ARG A 237 7.85 -22.81 -4.90
C ARG A 237 9.24 -22.65 -4.32
N PRO A 238 10.22 -22.14 -5.10
CA PRO A 238 11.56 -21.92 -4.59
C PRO A 238 11.54 -20.94 -3.41
N PRO A 239 12.50 -21.06 -2.47
CA PRO A 239 12.55 -20.18 -1.31
C PRO A 239 12.83 -18.75 -1.76
N PHE A 240 12.20 -17.78 -1.08
CA PHE A 240 12.55 -16.38 -1.22
C PHE A 240 13.82 -16.09 -0.41
N VAL A 241 14.84 -15.53 -1.05
CA VAL A 241 16.12 -15.17 -0.42
C VAL A 241 16.41 -13.70 -0.72
N ASP A 242 16.74 -12.94 0.32
CA ASP A 242 17.12 -11.53 0.22
C ASP A 242 18.19 -11.32 -0.85
N GLU A 243 18.17 -10.13 -1.47
CA GLU A 243 19.03 -9.84 -2.61
C GLU A 243 20.52 -9.81 -2.22
N ALA A 244 20.84 -9.28 -1.04
CA ALA A 244 22.19 -9.06 -0.57
C ALA A 244 22.47 -9.81 0.75
N ILE A 245 23.67 -10.38 0.84
CA ILE A 245 24.25 -10.85 2.10
C ILE A 245 24.69 -9.61 2.90
N ILE A 246 24.33 -9.56 4.18
CA ILE A 246 24.85 -8.55 5.10
C ILE A 246 26.30 -8.92 5.43
N ALA A 247 27.23 -8.04 5.08
CA ALA A 247 28.66 -8.23 5.26
C ALA A 247 29.36 -6.89 5.54
N PRO A 248 30.61 -6.91 6.08
CA PRO A 248 31.41 -5.70 6.22
C PRO A 248 31.70 -5.05 4.87
N THR A 249 31.52 -3.72 4.81
CA THR A 249 31.82 -2.92 3.60
C THR A 249 33.23 -2.34 3.60
N ALA A 250 33.84 -2.19 4.78
CA ALA A 250 35.23 -1.76 4.93
C ALA A 250 36.19 -2.98 4.91
N PRO A 251 37.45 -2.80 4.47
CA PRO A 251 38.44 -3.87 4.52
C PRO A 251 38.66 -4.40 5.93
N VAL A 252 38.58 -5.72 6.09
CA VAL A 252 38.79 -6.44 7.36
C VAL A 252 40.26 -6.87 7.47
N VAL A 253 40.85 -6.88 8.66
CA VAL A 253 42.24 -7.31 8.85
C VAL A 253 42.34 -8.82 8.84
N ALA A 254 43.43 -9.38 8.31
CA ALA A 254 43.70 -10.82 8.42
C ALA A 254 43.52 -11.32 9.87
N GLY A 255 42.78 -12.40 10.02
CA GLY A 255 42.44 -13.00 11.32
C GLY A 255 41.20 -12.40 12.02
N ASP A 256 40.75 -11.20 11.65
CA ASP A 256 39.51 -10.64 12.21
C ASP A 256 38.26 -11.38 11.72
N PRO A 257 37.21 -11.43 12.54
CA PRO A 257 36.00 -12.12 12.15
C PRO A 257 35.21 -11.32 11.10
N VAL A 258 34.89 -11.98 9.99
CA VAL A 258 33.90 -11.53 9.02
C VAL A 258 32.56 -12.12 9.44
N LEU A 259 31.60 -11.26 9.78
CA LEU A 259 30.24 -11.64 10.14
C LEU A 259 29.35 -11.57 8.90
N LEU A 260 28.64 -12.65 8.60
CA LEU A 260 27.78 -12.78 7.43
C LEU A 260 26.40 -13.22 7.86
N SER A 261 25.36 -12.61 7.30
CA SER A 261 23.98 -13.07 7.49
C SER A 261 23.10 -12.79 6.27
N ILE A 262 22.04 -13.58 6.12
CA ILE A 262 21.05 -13.41 5.03
C ILE A 262 19.64 -13.77 5.52
N GLY A 263 18.63 -13.01 5.07
CA GLY A 263 17.23 -13.36 5.28
C GLY A 263 16.70 -14.28 4.19
N ALA A 264 15.89 -15.26 4.58
CA ALA A 264 15.15 -16.11 3.66
C ALA A 264 13.82 -16.56 4.28
N SER A 265 12.84 -16.86 3.43
CA SER A 265 11.53 -17.35 3.82
C SER A 265 10.97 -18.29 2.77
N ASP A 266 10.21 -19.27 3.20
CA ASP A 266 9.53 -20.21 2.31
C ASP A 266 8.01 -20.07 2.41
N LEU A 267 7.33 -19.98 1.26
CA LEU A 267 5.87 -19.78 1.22
C LEU A 267 5.11 -21.08 1.47
N ASP A 268 5.71 -22.21 1.12
CA ASP A 268 5.22 -23.58 1.37
C ASP A 268 5.55 -24.04 2.81
N LYS A 269 6.40 -23.27 3.51
CA LYS A 269 6.90 -23.51 4.88
C LYS A 269 7.79 -24.74 4.97
N ASP A 270 8.45 -25.06 3.88
CA ASP A 270 9.49 -26.08 3.86
C ASP A 270 10.68 -25.66 4.72
N ALA A 271 11.37 -26.65 5.29
CA ALA A 271 12.50 -26.39 6.16
C ALA A 271 13.72 -25.94 5.33
N LEU A 272 14.24 -24.74 5.63
CA LEU A 272 15.36 -24.18 4.89
C LEU A 272 16.70 -24.68 5.40
N THR A 273 17.57 -25.04 4.46
CA THR A 273 18.96 -25.40 4.68
C THR A 273 19.89 -24.39 4.03
N TYR A 274 21.08 -24.21 4.62
CA TYR A 274 22.03 -23.17 4.21
C TYR A 274 23.42 -23.78 4.05
N ALA A 275 24.07 -23.51 2.93
CA ALA A 275 25.43 -23.94 2.65
C ALA A 275 26.30 -22.72 2.34
N TRP A 276 27.17 -22.36 3.29
CA TRP A 276 28.12 -21.26 3.16
C TRP A 276 29.45 -21.76 2.59
N THR A 277 29.97 -21.06 1.59
CA THR A 277 31.26 -21.35 0.96
C THR A 277 32.02 -20.07 0.66
N THR A 278 33.31 -20.21 0.38
CA THR A 278 34.20 -19.12 -0.02
C THR A 278 34.81 -19.43 -1.38
N VAL A 279 35.16 -18.38 -2.12
CA VAL A 279 36.02 -18.46 -3.31
C VAL A 279 37.29 -17.65 -3.00
N PRO A 280 38.50 -18.24 -3.10
CA PRO A 280 38.77 -19.64 -3.47
C PRO A 280 38.25 -20.66 -2.42
N PRO A 281 37.83 -21.87 -2.86
CA PRO A 281 37.21 -22.86 -1.98
C PRO A 281 38.18 -23.33 -0.89
N GLY A 282 37.65 -23.47 0.32
CA GLY A 282 38.43 -23.91 1.49
C GLY A 282 39.36 -22.84 2.07
N ALA A 283 39.31 -21.60 1.58
CA ALA A 283 40.07 -20.53 2.19
C ALA A 283 39.42 -20.07 3.50
N GLY A 284 40.22 -20.05 4.56
CA GLY A 284 39.81 -19.63 5.90
C GLY A 284 38.93 -20.66 6.62
N THR A 285 38.35 -20.25 7.74
CA THR A 285 37.55 -21.15 8.60
C THR A 285 36.25 -20.48 9.03
N PHE A 286 35.15 -21.23 8.98
CA PHE A 286 33.88 -20.85 9.59
C PHE A 286 33.85 -21.37 11.04
N THR A 287 33.62 -20.50 12.01
CA THR A 287 33.78 -20.83 13.46
C THR A 287 32.50 -20.76 14.27
N GLN A 288 31.48 -20.04 13.79
CA GLN A 288 30.14 -20.00 14.38
C GLN A 288 29.15 -20.11 13.24
N THR A 289 28.25 -21.08 13.29
CA THR A 289 27.30 -21.36 12.23
C THR A 289 25.91 -21.55 12.80
N GLU A 290 25.10 -20.50 12.71
CA GLU A 290 23.64 -20.66 12.65
C GLU A 290 23.26 -20.85 11.17
N PRO A 291 22.08 -21.41 10.86
CA PRO A 291 21.69 -21.65 9.47
C PRO A 291 21.81 -20.37 8.61
N SER A 292 21.23 -19.27 9.06
CA SER A 292 21.19 -18.00 8.31
C SER A 292 22.33 -17.01 8.60
N SER A 293 23.23 -17.32 9.54
CA SER A 293 24.35 -16.42 9.89
C SER A 293 25.60 -17.16 10.32
N VAL A 294 26.74 -16.73 9.78
CA VAL A 294 28.04 -17.36 10.04
C VAL A 294 29.14 -16.36 10.38
N GLN A 295 30.14 -16.81 11.12
CA GLN A 295 31.39 -16.11 11.35
C GLN A 295 32.52 -16.83 10.60
N TRP A 296 33.30 -16.07 9.83
CA TRP A 296 34.46 -16.57 9.07
C TRP A 296 35.74 -15.83 9.47
N ARG A 297 36.89 -16.51 9.43
CA ARG A 297 38.22 -15.91 9.60
C ARG A 297 39.14 -16.30 8.45
N SER A 298 39.98 -15.37 8.03
CA SER A 298 40.93 -15.59 6.95
C SER A 298 42.03 -16.59 7.33
N PRO A 299 42.68 -17.24 6.35
CA PRO A 299 43.96 -17.89 6.58
C PRO A 299 45.08 -16.84 6.72
N ASP A 300 46.31 -17.31 6.89
CA ASP A 300 47.52 -16.49 6.77
C ASP A 300 47.60 -15.83 5.39
N LEU A 301 47.88 -14.53 5.32
CA LEU A 301 47.90 -13.75 4.08
C LEU A 301 49.29 -13.20 3.74
N THR A 302 49.61 -13.18 2.46
CA THR A 302 50.81 -12.53 1.88
C THR A 302 50.48 -11.26 1.09
N SER A 303 49.21 -11.03 0.76
CA SER A 303 48.73 -9.85 0.06
C SER A 303 47.27 -9.54 0.39
N ASN A 304 46.86 -8.28 0.16
CA ASN A 304 45.44 -7.92 0.21
C ASN A 304 44.65 -8.81 -0.75
N THR A 305 43.62 -9.46 -0.24
CA THR A 305 42.88 -10.50 -0.97
C THR A 305 41.39 -10.22 -0.89
N ARG A 306 40.69 -10.42 -2.00
CA ARG A 306 39.23 -10.38 -2.07
C ARG A 306 38.70 -11.79 -1.94
N TYR A 307 37.76 -11.99 -1.02
CA TYR A 307 37.06 -13.25 -0.85
C TYR A 307 35.61 -13.08 -1.29
N THR A 308 35.15 -13.95 -2.17
CA THR A 308 33.72 -14.03 -2.50
C THR A 308 33.08 -15.07 -1.61
N PHE A 309 32.16 -14.63 -0.76
CA PHE A 309 31.33 -15.51 0.06
C PHE A 309 30.08 -15.87 -0.73
N GLN A 310 29.71 -17.15 -0.72
CA GLN A 310 28.48 -17.62 -1.34
C GLN A 310 27.64 -18.37 -0.32
N VAL A 311 26.33 -18.14 -0.34
CA VAL A 311 25.36 -18.91 0.43
C VAL A 311 24.32 -19.49 -0.51
N THR A 312 24.14 -20.81 -0.44
CA THR A 312 23.03 -21.51 -1.11
C THR A 312 21.97 -21.82 -0.08
N VAL A 313 20.76 -21.32 -0.29
CA VAL A 313 19.58 -21.61 0.54
C VAL A 313 18.68 -22.58 -0.23
N SER A 314 18.28 -23.67 0.40
CA SER A 314 17.50 -24.74 -0.23
C SER A 314 16.34 -25.19 0.65
N ASP A 315 15.18 -25.43 0.04
CA ASP A 315 13.99 -26.02 0.66
C ASP A 315 13.98 -27.57 0.57
N GLY A 316 15.02 -28.17 -0.03
CA GLY A 316 15.13 -29.60 -0.29
C GLY A 316 14.79 -30.02 -1.73
N THR A 317 14.11 -29.16 -2.48
CA THR A 317 13.70 -29.37 -3.88
C THR A 317 14.30 -28.33 -4.82
N ALA A 318 14.23 -27.06 -4.46
CA ALA A 318 14.78 -25.92 -5.18
C ALA A 318 15.79 -25.16 -4.31
N SER A 319 16.67 -24.39 -4.95
CA SER A 319 17.68 -23.61 -4.24
C SER A 319 17.97 -22.27 -4.91
N VAL A 320 18.37 -21.30 -4.10
CA VAL A 320 18.77 -19.97 -4.52
C VAL A 320 20.15 -19.66 -3.94
N THR A 321 21.06 -19.18 -4.78
CA THR A 321 22.43 -18.81 -4.37
C THR A 321 22.63 -17.31 -4.41
N ARG A 322 23.26 -16.76 -3.37
CA ARG A 322 23.71 -15.36 -3.30
C ARG A 322 25.20 -15.28 -3.09
N SER A 323 25.80 -14.14 -3.44
CA SER A 323 27.23 -13.91 -3.26
C SER A 323 27.53 -12.47 -2.85
N VAL A 324 28.59 -12.30 -2.07
CA VAL A 324 29.11 -10.99 -1.67
C VAL A 324 30.63 -11.04 -1.63
N GLU A 325 31.28 -9.96 -2.03
CA GLU A 325 32.74 -9.84 -1.96
C GLU A 325 33.14 -9.01 -0.74
N VAL A 326 34.10 -9.52 0.04
CA VAL A 326 34.72 -8.78 1.15
C VAL A 326 36.22 -8.70 0.92
N GLN A 327 36.77 -7.51 1.12
CA GLN A 327 38.21 -7.29 1.05
C GLN A 327 38.84 -7.58 2.42
N VAL A 328 39.84 -8.46 2.43
CA VAL A 328 40.69 -8.70 3.60
C VAL A 328 42.06 -8.10 3.31
N ARG A 329 42.52 -7.22 4.19
CA ARG A 329 43.82 -6.57 4.08
C ARG A 329 44.85 -7.23 4.97
N ILE A 330 46.11 -7.16 4.53
CA ILE A 330 47.25 -7.51 5.37
C ILE A 330 47.35 -6.55 6.56
N PRO A 331 47.85 -7.03 7.71
CA PRO A 331 48.09 -6.20 8.88
C PRO A 331 49.28 -5.26 8.68
N SER A 332 49.18 -4.08 9.28
CA SER A 332 50.28 -3.11 9.49
C SER A 332 50.82 -3.22 10.90
N TYR A 333 52.09 -2.88 11.10
CA TYR A 333 52.69 -3.01 12.42
C TYR A 333 52.04 -2.05 13.42
N ALA A 334 51.98 -0.77 13.08
CA ALA A 334 51.54 0.28 13.99
C ALA A 334 50.06 0.14 14.39
N GLN A 335 49.18 -0.24 13.44
CA GLN A 335 47.74 -0.28 13.70
C GLN A 335 47.26 -1.64 14.19
N ASP A 336 47.85 -2.74 13.72
CA ASP A 336 47.23 -4.07 13.86
C ASP A 336 48.05 -5.04 14.73
N ILE A 337 49.37 -4.84 14.84
CA ILE A 337 50.29 -5.75 15.54
C ILE A 337 50.75 -5.18 16.87
N GLU A 338 51.30 -3.97 16.89
CA GLU A 338 51.81 -3.32 18.12
C GLU A 338 50.76 -3.24 19.24
N PRO A 339 49.48 -2.93 18.95
CA PRO A 339 48.46 -2.91 20.00
C PRO A 339 48.20 -4.26 20.68
N LEU A 340 48.53 -5.39 20.04
CA LEU A 340 48.34 -6.72 20.62
C LEU A 340 49.22 -6.96 21.85
N TRP A 341 50.34 -6.22 21.99
CA TRP A 341 51.30 -6.47 23.06
C TRP A 341 50.88 -5.89 24.40
N THR A 342 50.18 -4.76 24.38
CA THR A 342 49.89 -3.98 25.60
C THR A 342 48.95 -4.71 26.56
N PRO A 343 47.87 -5.37 26.10
CA PRO A 343 46.95 -6.05 27.01
C PRO A 343 47.60 -7.22 27.76
N THR A 344 48.56 -7.92 27.13
CA THR A 344 48.94 -9.27 27.55
C THR A 344 50.43 -9.46 27.81
N CYS A 345 51.29 -8.71 27.10
CA CYS A 345 52.73 -9.01 27.04
C CYS A 345 53.60 -7.95 27.75
N THR A 346 53.19 -6.68 27.79
CA THR A 346 54.01 -5.60 28.37
C THR A 346 54.21 -5.69 29.88
N THR A 347 53.33 -6.40 30.59
CA THR A 347 53.44 -6.64 32.04
C THR A 347 54.76 -7.34 32.40
N CYS A 348 55.25 -8.24 31.53
CA CYS A 348 56.50 -8.98 31.74
C CYS A 348 57.63 -8.53 30.79
N HIS A 349 57.30 -7.83 29.71
CA HIS A 349 58.23 -7.39 28.66
C HIS A 349 58.23 -5.87 28.47
N SER A 350 58.78 -5.15 29.44
CA SER A 350 58.91 -3.69 29.48
C SER A 350 60.37 -3.27 29.69
N ASP A 351 60.61 -1.98 29.93
CA ASP A 351 61.95 -1.47 30.21
C ASP A 351 62.60 -2.22 31.38
N GLY A 352 63.83 -2.70 31.16
CA GLY A 352 64.57 -3.47 32.16
C GLY A 352 64.20 -4.96 32.23
N SER A 353 63.27 -5.45 31.39
CA SER A 353 62.90 -6.86 31.38
C SER A 353 64.09 -7.79 31.06
N PRO A 354 64.20 -8.94 31.75
CA PRO A 354 65.24 -9.92 31.50
C PRO A 354 65.32 -10.33 30.03
N GLY A 355 66.54 -10.41 29.51
CA GLY A 355 66.79 -10.76 28.12
C GLY A 355 66.60 -9.63 27.11
N GLY A 356 66.26 -8.41 27.55
CA GLY A 356 66.22 -7.22 26.68
C GLY A 356 65.10 -7.28 25.63
N LEU A 357 63.94 -7.85 25.99
CA LEU A 357 62.72 -7.77 25.19
C LEU A 357 61.84 -6.68 25.77
N ASN A 358 61.62 -5.62 25.01
CA ASN A 358 60.67 -4.55 25.36
C ASN A 358 59.56 -4.50 24.31
N LEU A 359 58.33 -4.77 24.73
CA LEU A 359 57.13 -4.78 23.89
C LEU A 359 56.25 -3.53 24.08
N GLN A 360 56.75 -2.50 24.77
CA GLN A 360 56.08 -1.21 24.87
C GLN A 360 56.02 -0.53 23.50
N ALA A 361 54.96 0.28 23.32
CA ALA A 361 54.75 1.06 22.12
C ALA A 361 56.00 1.88 21.75
N GLY A 362 56.39 1.85 20.48
CA GLY A 362 57.58 2.50 19.92
C GLY A 362 58.90 1.77 20.16
N LYS A 363 58.95 0.74 21.01
CA LYS A 363 60.17 -0.05 21.31
C LYS A 363 60.06 -1.52 20.88
N SER A 364 58.83 -1.99 20.72
CA SER A 364 58.42 -3.34 20.35
C SER A 364 59.07 -3.82 19.04
N TYR A 365 59.04 -3.01 17.98
CA TYR A 365 59.53 -3.40 16.66
C TYR A 365 61.02 -3.78 16.68
N ALA A 366 61.86 -2.85 17.14
CA ALA A 366 63.31 -3.05 17.20
C ALA A 366 63.70 -4.19 18.16
N SER A 367 62.88 -4.44 19.18
CA SER A 367 63.08 -5.55 20.11
C SER A 367 62.71 -6.92 19.51
N LEU A 368 61.87 -6.96 18.47
CA LEU A 368 61.34 -8.19 17.87
C LEU A 368 62.03 -8.53 16.54
N VAL A 369 62.03 -7.62 15.58
CA VAL A 369 62.39 -7.93 14.20
C VAL A 369 63.90 -8.01 14.04
N ASN A 370 64.41 -9.09 13.41
CA ASN A 370 65.83 -9.37 13.18
C ASN A 370 66.71 -9.46 14.45
N THR A 371 66.11 -9.38 15.65
CA THR A 371 66.81 -9.51 16.93
C THR A 371 66.93 -10.98 17.30
N SER A 372 68.14 -11.43 17.61
CA SER A 372 68.37 -12.83 18.00
C SER A 372 67.68 -13.18 19.32
N GLY A 373 67.19 -14.41 19.42
CA GLY A 373 66.75 -15.01 20.66
C GLY A 373 67.90 -15.10 21.69
N ARG A 374 67.58 -15.54 22.90
CA ARG A 374 68.58 -15.77 23.96
C ARG A 374 68.48 -17.19 24.49
N GLY A 375 69.54 -17.62 25.17
CA GLY A 375 69.63 -18.94 25.78
C GLY A 375 69.62 -20.05 24.72
N THR A 376 68.84 -21.10 24.98
CA THR A 376 68.67 -22.26 24.09
C THR A 376 68.03 -21.92 22.74
N CYS A 377 67.38 -20.76 22.64
CA CYS A 377 66.72 -20.26 21.43
C CYS A 377 67.57 -19.22 20.66
N SER A 378 68.86 -19.11 20.96
CA SER A 378 69.73 -18.07 20.37
C SER A 378 70.00 -18.24 18.87
N ALA A 379 69.76 -19.45 18.34
CA ALA A 379 69.87 -19.74 16.91
C ALA A 379 68.73 -19.12 16.07
N LEU A 380 67.60 -18.76 16.69
CA LEU A 380 66.43 -18.20 16.01
C LEU A 380 66.36 -16.69 16.20
N LYS A 381 65.73 -15.99 15.26
CA LYS A 381 65.30 -14.60 15.47
C LYS A 381 63.99 -14.58 16.25
N ARG A 382 63.80 -13.52 17.05
CA ARG A 382 62.53 -13.24 17.73
C ARG A 382 61.39 -13.14 16.71
N VAL A 383 61.62 -12.37 15.65
CA VAL A 383 60.86 -12.41 14.41
C VAL A 383 61.85 -12.46 13.24
N GLU A 384 61.75 -13.51 12.44
CA GLU A 384 62.46 -13.69 11.17
C GLU A 384 61.52 -13.24 10.04
N PRO A 385 61.79 -12.11 9.37
CA PRO A 385 60.98 -11.64 8.24
C PRO A 385 60.72 -12.72 7.18
N GLY A 386 59.45 -12.94 6.85
CA GLY A 386 59.01 -13.90 5.83
C GLY A 386 58.87 -15.34 6.32
N LEU A 387 59.35 -15.67 7.52
CA LEU A 387 59.39 -17.04 8.06
C LEU A 387 58.65 -17.11 9.41
N PRO A 388 57.31 -17.18 9.41
CA PRO A 388 56.54 -17.27 10.66
C PRO A 388 56.87 -18.52 11.47
N ASP A 389 57.06 -19.66 10.82
CA ASP A 389 57.31 -20.93 11.51
C ASP A 389 58.72 -21.01 12.12
N ASP A 390 59.67 -20.22 11.62
CA ASP A 390 61.04 -20.08 12.16
C ASP A 390 61.19 -18.89 13.13
N SER A 391 60.10 -18.15 13.36
CA SER A 391 60.10 -17.01 14.27
C SER A 391 59.83 -17.45 15.71
N LEU A 392 60.77 -17.15 16.61
CA LEU A 392 60.64 -17.52 18.03
C LEU A 392 59.36 -16.95 18.67
N LEU A 393 58.88 -15.78 18.24
CA LEU A 393 57.60 -15.23 18.69
C LEU A 393 56.45 -16.21 18.43
N VAL A 394 56.33 -16.71 17.19
CA VAL A 394 55.27 -17.63 16.78
C VAL A 394 55.39 -18.94 17.54
N LEU A 395 56.59 -19.53 17.60
CA LEU A 395 56.85 -20.77 18.35
C LEU A 395 56.47 -20.63 19.83
N LYS A 396 56.77 -19.48 20.44
CA LYS A 396 56.42 -19.20 21.83
C LYS A 396 54.92 -19.10 22.07
N ILE A 397 54.17 -18.48 21.17
CA ILE A 397 52.73 -18.27 21.34
C ILE A 397 51.89 -19.48 20.90
N SER A 398 52.39 -20.28 19.94
CA SER A 398 51.80 -21.57 19.57
C SER A 398 52.11 -22.68 20.57
N GLY A 399 53.17 -22.54 21.38
CA GLY A 399 53.58 -23.54 22.36
C GLY A 399 54.60 -24.56 21.85
N ASP A 400 55.25 -24.26 20.73
CA ASP A 400 56.24 -25.11 20.09
C ASP A 400 57.65 -24.95 20.69
N SER A 401 58.53 -25.86 20.27
CA SER A 401 59.80 -26.37 20.85
C SER A 401 60.90 -25.42 21.37
N CYS A 402 60.61 -24.18 21.77
CA CYS A 402 61.60 -23.24 22.29
C CYS A 402 61.22 -22.60 23.64
N GLY A 403 61.29 -23.40 24.72
CA GLY A 403 61.02 -22.97 26.11
C GLY A 403 59.53 -22.85 26.45
N GLY A 404 59.18 -22.25 27.60
CA GLY A 404 57.77 -22.15 28.03
C GLY A 404 56.90 -21.31 27.08
N ARG A 405 55.66 -21.76 26.88
CA ARG A 405 54.62 -21.09 26.08
C ARG A 405 54.28 -19.73 26.66
N MET A 406 54.05 -18.75 25.78
CA MET A 406 53.66 -17.39 26.11
C MET A 406 52.24 -17.09 25.61
N PRO A 407 51.48 -16.24 26.31
CA PRO A 407 51.83 -15.54 27.56
C PRO A 407 51.88 -16.50 28.77
N GLN A 408 52.84 -16.32 29.68
CA GLN A 408 52.99 -17.22 30.84
C GLN A 408 51.78 -17.25 31.78
N LEU A 409 51.05 -16.14 31.89
CA LEU A 409 49.88 -16.00 32.77
C LEU A 409 48.60 -16.57 32.16
N ASP A 410 48.53 -16.72 30.83
CA ASP A 410 47.44 -17.39 30.10
C ASP A 410 48.01 -18.11 28.87
N PRO A 411 48.63 -19.30 29.04
CA PRO A 411 49.29 -20.00 27.95
C PRO A 411 48.39 -20.37 26.78
N GLU A 412 47.07 -20.44 26.98
CA GLU A 412 46.08 -20.78 25.95
C GLU A 412 45.46 -19.53 25.28
N TYR A 413 45.92 -18.32 25.59
CA TYR A 413 45.35 -17.07 25.09
C TYR A 413 45.17 -17.07 23.57
N PHE A 414 46.19 -17.50 22.82
CA PHE A 414 46.14 -17.54 21.35
C PHE A 414 45.32 -18.73 20.80
N ASP A 415 45.06 -19.78 21.59
CA ASP A 415 44.11 -20.83 21.21
C ASP A 415 42.67 -20.31 21.29
N LYS A 416 42.40 -19.46 22.28
CA LYS A 416 41.11 -18.78 22.46
C LYS A 416 40.93 -17.62 21.47
N ASN A 417 42.04 -17.05 20.98
CA ASN A 417 42.08 -15.92 20.05
C ASN A 417 42.88 -16.24 18.77
N PRO A 418 42.49 -17.26 17.98
CA PRO A 418 43.27 -17.74 16.83
C PRO A 418 43.43 -16.70 15.72
N GLY A 419 42.52 -15.71 15.68
CA GLY A 419 42.62 -14.58 14.76
C GLY A 419 43.84 -13.69 15.00
N GLU A 420 44.24 -13.49 16.26
CA GLU A 420 45.43 -12.69 16.59
C GLU A 420 46.72 -13.39 16.15
N LEU A 421 46.77 -14.73 16.29
CA LEU A 421 47.88 -15.53 15.79
C LEU A 421 47.98 -15.43 14.25
N THR A 422 46.85 -15.58 13.55
CA THR A 422 46.78 -15.43 12.08
C THR A 422 47.27 -14.05 11.65
N ARG A 423 46.89 -13.00 12.39
CA ARG A 423 47.34 -11.63 12.14
C ARG A 423 48.85 -11.49 12.28
N ILE A 424 49.43 -11.99 13.37
CA ILE A 424 50.89 -11.96 13.60
C ILE A 424 51.62 -12.72 12.50
N ARG A 425 51.16 -13.93 12.16
CA ARG A 425 51.75 -14.77 11.10
C ARG A 425 51.70 -14.09 9.74
N SER A 426 50.56 -13.49 9.38
CA SER A 426 50.40 -12.71 8.14
C SER A 426 51.36 -11.51 8.07
N TRP A 427 51.55 -10.79 9.17
CA TRP A 427 52.53 -9.70 9.22
C TRP A 427 53.97 -10.19 9.02
N ILE A 428 54.33 -11.32 9.64
CA ILE A 428 55.67 -11.90 9.48
C ILE A 428 55.88 -12.36 8.04
N LEU A 429 54.90 -13.04 7.43
CA LEU A 429 54.96 -13.48 6.03
C LEU A 429 55.17 -12.33 5.04
N LEU A 430 54.69 -11.12 5.36
CA LEU A 430 54.92 -9.91 4.58
C LEU A 430 56.35 -9.36 4.68
N GLY A 431 57.23 -10.01 5.47
CA GLY A 431 58.57 -9.52 5.76
C GLY A 431 58.62 -8.60 6.98
N ALA A 432 57.63 -8.66 7.87
CA ALA A 432 57.55 -7.89 9.11
C ALA A 432 57.83 -6.38 8.91
N PRO A 433 57.15 -5.67 7.99
CA PRO A 433 57.38 -4.24 7.76
C PRO A 433 57.04 -3.41 9.01
N ASN A 434 57.76 -2.30 9.21
CA ASN A 434 57.46 -1.30 10.24
C ASN A 434 56.62 -0.16 9.62
N ASN A 435 55.34 -0.43 9.38
CA ASN A 435 54.42 0.44 8.65
C ASN A 435 53.20 0.87 9.45
#